data_AF-A0A968LHS8-F1
#
_entry.id   AF-A0A968LHS8-F1
#
_cell.length_a   1.000
_cell.length_b   1.000
_cell.length_c   1.000
_cell.angle_alpha   90.00
_cell.angle_beta   90.00
_cell.angle_gamma   90.00
#
_symmetry.space_group_name_H-M   'P 1'
#
loop_
_entity.id
_entity.type
_entity.pdbx_description
1 polymer ?
#
loop_
_entity_poly.entity_id
_entity_poly.type
_entity_poly.pdbx_seq_one_letter_code
_entity_poly.pdbx_strand_id
1 'polypeptide(L)'
;MFDPAKCADNNCEWIEVFNATDSEVDLLGLRIQDSQLNANAQGTVNVSLVAAPGQYVMLGKGPEANWTYMIKADAYTGANPAFNNGNGTMDSAAILNANGILDQTAPYTAAGALSAGVSWKLNGMPSAVANDMAANWCYSPNDFGDGDLGSPKAANDMACNPNLP
;
A
#
# COMPACT_ATOMS: atom_id res chain seq x y z
N MET A 1 -0.88 3.60 1.82
CA MET A 1 -0.47 4.63 2.79
C MET A 1 1.02 4.51 3.08
N PHE A 2 1.80 5.54 2.81
CA PHE A 2 3.27 5.52 3.02
C PHE A 2 3.75 6.44 4.16
N ASP A 3 2.89 7.30 4.70
CA ASP A 3 3.22 8.20 5.82
C ASP A 3 2.00 8.39 6.72
N PRO A 4 1.59 7.38 7.51
CA PRO A 4 0.45 7.49 8.43
C PRO A 4 0.65 8.61 9.47
N ALA A 5 -0.36 9.45 9.70
CA ALA A 5 -0.27 10.46 10.78
C ALA A 5 -0.77 9.89 12.12
N LYS A 6 -1.57 8.83 12.10
CA LYS A 6 -2.10 8.19 13.31
C LYS A 6 -1.06 7.44 14.13
N CYS A 7 -0.12 6.77 13.47
CA CYS A 7 0.87 5.91 14.12
C CYS A 7 2.23 6.61 14.18
N ALA A 8 2.96 6.47 15.29
CA ALA A 8 4.29 7.04 15.45
C ALA A 8 5.35 6.30 14.61
N ASP A 9 6.46 6.98 14.30
CA ASP A 9 7.71 6.40 13.80
C ASP A 9 7.57 5.45 12.59
N ASN A 10 6.89 5.90 11.52
CA ASN A 10 6.69 5.16 10.26
C ASN A 10 6.03 3.77 10.46
N ASN A 11 5.27 3.61 11.54
CA ASN A 11 4.43 2.44 11.75
C ASN A 11 3.12 2.59 10.99
N CYS A 12 2.43 1.46 10.82
CA CYS A 12 1.13 1.39 10.15
C CYS A 12 1.12 1.79 8.67
N GLU A 13 2.27 1.83 8.02
CA GLU A 13 2.31 1.91 6.57
C GLU A 13 1.67 0.66 5.98
N TRP A 14 0.98 0.81 4.85
CA TRP A 14 0.31 -0.31 4.21
C TRP A 14 0.14 -0.11 2.72
N ILE A 15 0.03 -1.25 2.05
CA ILE A 15 -0.42 -1.32 0.67
C ILE A 15 -1.67 -2.19 0.61
N GLU A 16 -2.42 -2.01 -0.46
CA GLU A 16 -3.55 -2.86 -0.78
C GLU A 16 -3.27 -3.59 -2.08
N VAL A 17 -3.56 -4.88 -2.09
CA VAL A 17 -3.40 -5.75 -3.27
C VAL A 17 -4.79 -6.17 -3.72
N PHE A 18 -5.08 -5.93 -5.00
CA PHE A 18 -6.31 -6.36 -5.63
C PHE A 18 -6.07 -7.60 -6.47
N ASN A 19 -6.82 -8.67 -6.22
CA ASN A 19 -6.77 -9.86 -7.07
C ASN A 19 -7.58 -9.61 -8.36
N ALA A 20 -6.90 -9.21 -9.42
CA ALA A 20 -7.48 -8.98 -10.75
C ALA A 20 -7.69 -10.28 -11.58
N THR A 21 -7.37 -11.45 -11.03
CA THR A 21 -7.55 -12.73 -11.72
C THR A 21 -8.97 -13.28 -11.55
N ASP A 22 -9.27 -14.36 -12.25
CA ASP A 22 -10.54 -15.11 -12.16
C ASP A 22 -10.47 -16.29 -11.16
N SER A 23 -9.38 -16.41 -10.40
CA SER A 23 -9.16 -17.49 -9.43
C SER A 23 -8.67 -16.96 -8.09
N GLU A 24 -8.74 -17.80 -7.05
CA GLU A 24 -8.15 -17.48 -5.75
C GLU A 24 -6.61 -17.43 -5.83
N VAL A 25 -6.01 -16.45 -5.16
CA VAL A 25 -4.55 -16.30 -5.07
C VAL A 25 -4.15 -16.26 -3.60
N ASP A 26 -3.29 -17.20 -3.17
CA ASP A 26 -2.66 -17.13 -1.85
C ASP A 26 -1.40 -16.26 -1.92
N LEU A 27 -1.31 -15.27 -1.05
CA LEU A 27 -0.18 -14.35 -0.95
C LEU A 27 0.96 -14.90 -0.07
N LEU A 28 0.81 -16.09 0.53
CA LEU A 28 1.85 -16.73 1.33
C LEU A 28 3.21 -16.78 0.61
N GLY A 29 4.24 -16.26 1.28
CA GLY A 29 5.61 -16.23 0.79
C GLY A 29 5.90 -15.12 -0.22
N LEU A 30 4.90 -14.33 -0.62
CA LEU A 30 5.14 -13.13 -1.41
C LEU A 30 5.84 -12.08 -0.56
N ARG A 31 6.75 -11.35 -1.22
CA ARG A 31 7.54 -10.28 -0.60
C ARG A 31 7.07 -8.93 -1.07
N ILE A 32 7.17 -7.94 -0.20
CA ILE A 32 6.82 -6.55 -0.45
C ILE A 32 8.03 -5.67 -0.19
N GLN A 33 8.33 -4.72 -1.08
CA GLN A 33 9.41 -3.74 -0.93
C GLN A 33 9.17 -2.52 -1.84
N ASP A 34 10.12 -1.59 -1.88
CA ASP A 34 10.14 -0.48 -2.84
C ASP A 34 10.81 -0.83 -4.18
N SER A 35 10.95 0.17 -5.06
CA SER A 35 11.65 0.02 -6.35
C SER A 35 13.17 -0.13 -6.26
N GLN A 36 13.79 0.05 -5.09
CA GLN A 36 15.24 -0.10 -4.94
C GLN A 36 15.67 -1.57 -4.84
N LEU A 37 14.71 -2.48 -4.65
CA LEU A 37 14.92 -3.94 -4.57
C LEU A 37 15.99 -4.34 -3.54
N ASN A 38 16.10 -3.57 -2.46
CA ASN A 38 17.04 -3.83 -1.38
C ASN A 38 16.54 -5.01 -0.53
N ALA A 39 17.27 -6.13 -0.56
CA ALA A 39 16.91 -7.34 0.18
C ALA A 39 16.82 -7.15 1.71
N ASN A 40 17.41 -6.08 2.25
CA ASN A 40 17.29 -5.73 3.67
C ASN A 40 16.08 -4.82 3.98
N ALA A 41 15.44 -4.25 2.96
CA ALA A 41 14.28 -3.36 3.06
C ALA A 41 13.01 -4.01 2.47
N GLN A 42 12.89 -5.34 2.62
CA GLN A 42 11.73 -6.11 2.17
C GLN A 42 11.01 -6.76 3.35
N GLY A 43 9.71 -6.99 3.18
CA GLY A 43 8.86 -7.76 4.08
C GLY A 43 8.30 -9.00 3.38
N THR A 44 7.74 -9.93 4.15
CA THR A 44 7.19 -11.19 3.63
C THR A 44 5.86 -11.51 4.29
N VAL A 45 4.89 -11.91 3.48
CA VAL A 45 3.61 -12.46 3.97
C VAL A 45 3.88 -13.88 4.48
N ASN A 46 3.93 -14.06 5.80
CA ASN A 46 4.33 -15.32 6.43
C ASN A 46 3.15 -16.20 6.89
N VAL A 47 1.92 -15.80 6.55
CA VAL A 47 0.68 -16.52 6.84
C VAL A 47 -0.08 -16.74 5.54
N SER A 48 -0.87 -17.81 5.47
CA SER A 48 -1.77 -17.99 4.32
C SER A 48 -2.80 -16.86 4.32
N LEU A 49 -2.88 -16.17 3.18
CA LEU A 49 -3.79 -15.05 2.94
C LEU A 49 -4.32 -15.21 1.52
N VAL A 50 -5.49 -15.85 1.43
CA VAL A 50 -6.14 -16.13 0.15
C VAL A 50 -7.05 -14.96 -0.22
N ALA A 51 -6.78 -14.35 -1.38
CA ALA A 51 -7.63 -13.33 -1.98
C ALA A 51 -8.53 -13.96 -3.06
N ALA A 52 -9.84 -13.84 -2.92
CA ALA A 52 -10.79 -14.25 -3.95
C ALA A 52 -10.73 -13.33 -5.19
N PRO A 53 -11.27 -13.75 -6.36
CA PRO A 53 -11.40 -12.87 -7.52
C PRO A 53 -12.08 -11.55 -7.18
N GLY A 54 -11.46 -10.43 -7.54
CA GLY A 54 -11.98 -9.09 -7.27
C GLY A 54 -11.89 -8.64 -5.81
N GLN A 55 -11.18 -9.39 -4.94
CA GLN A 55 -10.99 -9.03 -3.55
C GLN A 55 -9.78 -8.10 -3.38
N TYR A 56 -9.93 -7.13 -2.47
CA TYR A 56 -8.82 -6.36 -1.91
C TYR A 56 -8.33 -7.01 -0.63
N VAL A 57 -7.01 -7.14 -0.49
CA VAL A 57 -6.36 -7.53 0.77
C VAL A 57 -5.36 -6.47 1.18
N MET A 58 -5.37 -6.13 2.46
CA MET A 58 -4.54 -5.08 3.02
C MET A 58 -3.31 -5.70 3.69
N LEU A 59 -2.12 -5.31 3.24
CA LEU A 59 -0.84 -5.75 3.81
C LEU A 59 -0.23 -4.61 4.61
N GLY A 60 -0.11 -4.83 5.91
CA GLY A 60 0.47 -3.87 6.84
C GLY A 60 1.95 -4.11 7.08
N LYS A 61 2.71 -3.03 7.23
CA LYS A 61 4.04 -3.09 7.85
C LYS A 61 3.86 -3.49 9.32
N GLY A 62 4.47 -4.61 9.69
CA GLY A 62 4.27 -5.23 10.99
C GLY A 62 5.24 -4.74 12.07
N PRO A 63 5.06 -5.21 13.32
CA PRO A 63 4.01 -6.14 13.77
C PRO A 63 2.65 -5.45 14.03
N GLU A 64 1.56 -6.24 14.15
CA GLU A 64 0.22 -5.76 14.54
C GLU A 64 0.24 -4.93 15.84
N ALA A 65 1.11 -5.26 16.78
CA ALA A 65 1.23 -4.55 18.05
C ALA A 65 1.54 -3.06 17.89
N ASN A 66 2.10 -2.65 16.74
CA ASN A 66 2.38 -1.25 16.43
C ASN A 66 1.18 -0.52 15.81
N TRP A 67 0.04 -1.21 15.63
CA TRP A 67 -1.13 -0.68 14.94
C TRP A 67 -2.21 -0.17 15.89
N THR A 68 -2.37 1.15 15.90
CA THR A 68 -3.42 1.84 16.67
C THR A 68 -4.72 2.04 15.90
N TYR A 69 -4.75 1.74 14.60
CA TYR A 69 -6.01 1.75 13.84
C TYR A 69 -6.97 0.67 14.34
N MET A 70 -8.26 0.99 14.30
CA MET A 70 -9.34 0.04 14.51
C MET A 70 -9.42 -0.99 13.38
N ILE A 71 -9.15 -0.56 12.15
CA ILE A 71 -9.05 -1.44 10.97
C ILE A 71 -7.67 -2.11 10.99
N LYS A 72 -7.65 -3.44 11.13
CA LYS A 72 -6.43 -4.24 11.07
C LYS A 72 -6.14 -4.69 9.64
N ALA A 73 -4.84 -4.79 9.32
CA ALA A 73 -4.40 -5.40 8.07
C ALA A 73 -4.76 -6.88 8.04
N ASP A 74 -4.94 -7.45 6.85
CA ASP A 74 -5.24 -8.88 6.67
C ASP A 74 -3.99 -9.74 6.90
N ALA A 75 -2.80 -9.20 6.63
CA ALA A 75 -1.53 -9.77 7.04
C ALA A 75 -0.47 -8.70 7.28
N TYR A 76 0.57 -9.09 8.03
CA TYR A 76 1.70 -8.23 8.37
C TYR A 76 2.99 -8.74 7.73
N THR A 77 3.75 -7.85 7.10
CA THR A 77 4.94 -8.20 6.31
C THR A 77 6.26 -8.06 7.07
N GLY A 78 6.21 -7.67 8.34
CA GLY A 78 7.38 -7.34 9.16
C GLY A 78 7.74 -5.85 9.12
N ALA A 79 8.83 -5.47 9.80
CA ALA A 79 9.18 -4.06 10.04
C ALA A 79 10.05 -3.42 8.94
N ASN A 80 10.57 -4.22 8.02
CA ASN A 80 11.61 -3.81 7.09
C ASN A 80 11.14 -3.11 5.80
N PRO A 81 9.94 -3.36 5.23
CA PRO A 81 9.46 -2.56 4.11
C PRO A 81 9.54 -1.08 4.43
N ALA A 82 10.15 -0.32 3.52
CA ALA A 82 10.21 1.13 3.57
C ALA A 82 9.48 1.66 2.34
N PHE A 83 8.31 2.27 2.55
CA PHE A 83 7.51 2.85 1.47
C PHE A 83 7.74 4.36 1.30
N ASN A 84 8.55 4.94 2.17
CA ASN A 84 8.92 6.35 2.12
C ASN A 84 10.37 6.50 2.58
N ASN A 85 11.26 6.72 1.61
CA ASN A 85 12.70 6.81 1.84
C ASN A 85 13.18 8.24 2.10
N GLY A 86 12.25 9.21 2.15
CA GLY A 86 12.56 10.60 2.44
C GLY A 86 11.69 11.57 1.66
N ASN A 87 11.70 12.82 2.11
CA ASN A 87 10.96 13.88 1.44
C ASN A 87 11.57 14.18 0.06
N GLY A 88 10.74 14.15 -0.98
CA GLY A 88 11.15 14.46 -2.36
C GLY A 88 11.85 13.32 -3.10
N THR A 89 11.99 12.13 -2.51
CA THR A 89 12.43 10.93 -3.24
C THR A 89 11.26 10.24 -3.91
N MET A 90 11.49 9.72 -5.12
CA MET A 90 10.52 8.85 -5.78
C MET A 90 10.61 7.46 -5.17
N ASP A 91 9.47 6.96 -4.70
CA ASP A 91 9.30 5.61 -4.20
C ASP A 91 8.19 4.90 -4.98
N SER A 92 8.12 3.59 -4.86
CA SER A 92 6.99 2.79 -5.35
C SER A 92 6.77 1.62 -4.39
N ALA A 93 5.71 0.86 -4.56
CA ALA A 93 5.56 -0.41 -3.86
C ALA A 93 5.49 -1.56 -4.87
N ALA A 94 6.25 -2.62 -4.62
CA ALA A 94 6.31 -3.81 -5.45
C ALA A 94 5.92 -5.06 -4.65
N ILE A 95 5.21 -5.97 -5.30
CA ILE A 95 4.95 -7.32 -4.83
C ILE A 95 5.71 -8.31 -5.71
N LEU A 96 6.43 -9.25 -5.09
CA LEU A 96 7.35 -10.13 -5.81
C LEU A 96 7.43 -11.53 -5.19
N ASN A 97 7.83 -12.48 -6.01
CA ASN A 97 8.10 -13.87 -5.60
C ASN A 97 9.57 -14.24 -5.84
N ALA A 98 9.90 -15.53 -5.89
CA ALA A 98 11.26 -16.00 -6.18
C ALA A 98 11.71 -15.73 -7.63
N ASN A 99 10.77 -15.55 -8.56
CA ASN A 99 11.03 -15.35 -9.99
C ASN A 99 11.15 -13.87 -10.37
N GLY A 100 10.75 -12.94 -9.49
CA GLY A 100 10.83 -11.50 -9.73
C GLY A 100 9.58 -10.75 -9.29
N ILE A 101 9.50 -9.49 -9.72
CA ILE A 101 8.34 -8.62 -9.50
C ILE A 101 7.14 -9.20 -10.24
N LEU A 102 6.04 -9.38 -9.50
CA LEU A 102 4.74 -9.72 -10.07
C LEU A 102 4.03 -8.47 -10.58
N ASP A 103 4.05 -7.41 -9.77
CA ASP A 103 3.43 -6.13 -10.08
C ASP A 103 4.02 -5.03 -9.18
N GLN A 104 3.86 -3.76 -9.58
CA GLN A 104 4.28 -2.61 -8.81
C GLN A 104 3.39 -1.40 -9.06
N THR A 105 3.36 -0.46 -8.11
CA THR A 105 2.69 0.82 -8.33
C THR A 105 3.51 1.72 -9.25
N ALA A 106 2.85 2.68 -9.87
CA ALA A 106 3.50 3.87 -10.39
C ALA A 106 4.35 4.54 -9.28
N PRO A 107 5.44 5.25 -9.65
CA PRO A 107 6.20 6.03 -8.69
C PRO A 107 5.34 7.10 -8.04
N TYR A 108 5.56 7.33 -6.75
CA TYR A 108 4.99 8.43 -5.98
C TYR A 108 6.10 9.18 -5.26
N THR A 109 5.78 10.38 -4.79
CA THR A 109 6.71 11.22 -4.03
C THR A 109 5.95 11.78 -2.84
N ALA A 110 6.50 11.58 -1.64
CA ALA A 110 5.94 12.17 -0.44
C ALA A 110 5.93 13.70 -0.56
N ALA A 111 4.79 14.33 -0.25
CA ALA A 111 4.62 15.78 -0.22
C ALA A 111 4.86 16.36 1.18
N GLY A 112 5.77 15.74 1.94
CA GLY A 112 6.03 16.04 3.35
C GLY A 112 4.74 16.03 4.19
N ALA A 113 4.63 17.02 5.09
CA ALA A 113 3.51 17.13 6.03
C ALA A 113 2.13 17.28 5.37
N LEU A 114 2.06 17.66 4.07
CA LEU A 114 0.79 17.76 3.37
C LEU A 114 0.21 16.39 3.00
N SER A 115 1.06 15.39 2.72
CA SER A 115 0.64 14.01 2.41
C SER A 115 0.62 13.10 3.65
N ALA A 116 1.03 13.60 4.82
CA ALA A 116 0.97 12.84 6.06
C ALA A 116 -0.48 12.47 6.37
N GLY A 117 -0.71 11.20 6.66
CA GLY A 117 -2.03 10.61 6.88
C GLY A 117 -2.87 10.49 5.61
N VAL A 118 -2.34 10.67 4.40
CA VAL A 118 -3.14 10.62 3.17
C VAL A 118 -2.67 9.50 2.24
N SER A 119 -3.54 8.53 1.96
CA SER A 119 -3.22 7.42 1.07
C SER A 119 -3.09 7.88 -0.39
N TRP A 120 -2.00 7.47 -1.04
CA TRP A 120 -1.88 7.46 -2.49
C TRP A 120 -2.68 6.29 -3.07
N LYS A 121 -3.66 6.57 -3.92
CA LYS A 121 -4.60 5.58 -4.44
C LYS A 121 -4.76 5.68 -5.96
N LEU A 122 -5.11 4.55 -6.58
CA LEU A 122 -5.51 4.53 -7.98
C LEU A 122 -6.92 5.13 -8.12
N ASN A 123 -7.10 6.06 -9.05
CA ASN A 123 -8.38 6.61 -9.44
C ASN A 123 -8.96 5.83 -10.63
N GLY A 124 -9.72 4.78 -10.33
CA GLY A 124 -10.35 3.92 -11.32
C GLY A 124 -10.24 2.45 -10.96
N MET A 125 -10.55 1.60 -11.94
CA MET A 125 -10.51 0.14 -11.76
C MET A 125 -9.07 -0.37 -11.72
N PRO A 126 -8.67 -1.14 -10.69
CA PRO A 126 -7.32 -1.70 -10.63
C PRO A 126 -7.06 -2.71 -11.75
N SER A 127 -5.87 -2.60 -12.33
CA SER A 127 -5.29 -3.59 -13.25
C SER A 127 -3.78 -3.42 -13.24
N ALA A 128 -3.06 -4.45 -13.66
CA ALA A 128 -1.59 -4.46 -13.79
C ALA A 128 -1.03 -3.52 -14.87
N VAL A 129 -1.87 -2.68 -15.49
CA VAL A 129 -1.45 -1.65 -16.46
C VAL A 129 -1.90 -0.28 -15.99
N ALA A 130 -3.12 -0.17 -15.45
CA ALA A 130 -3.62 1.09 -14.94
C ALA A 130 -2.80 1.60 -13.75
N ASN A 131 -2.31 0.68 -12.91
CA ASN A 131 -1.49 0.98 -11.74
C ASN A 131 -0.08 1.48 -12.08
N ASP A 132 0.44 1.24 -13.28
CA ASP A 132 1.76 1.71 -13.72
C ASP A 132 1.80 3.20 -14.12
N MET A 133 0.63 3.78 -14.43
CA MET A 133 0.54 5.16 -14.93
C MET A 133 0.30 6.13 -13.78
N ALA A 134 1.31 6.91 -13.40
CA ALA A 134 1.20 7.90 -12.31
C ALA A 134 0.01 8.87 -12.48
N ALA A 135 -0.37 9.20 -13.71
CA ALA A 135 -1.53 10.05 -14.01
C ALA A 135 -2.89 9.44 -13.59
N ASN A 136 -2.95 8.13 -13.35
CA ASN A 136 -4.13 7.45 -12.84
C ASN A 136 -4.20 7.45 -11.32
N TRP A 137 -3.19 7.99 -10.62
CA TRP A 137 -3.17 7.99 -9.17
C TRP A 137 -3.44 9.38 -8.62
N CYS A 138 -3.98 9.42 -7.42
CA CYS A 138 -4.19 10.65 -6.67
C CYS A 138 -4.31 10.36 -5.17
N TYR A 139 -4.30 11.41 -4.37
CA TYR A 139 -4.50 11.29 -2.93
C TYR A 139 -5.97 11.09 -2.55
N SER A 140 -6.24 10.25 -1.56
CA SER A 140 -7.59 10.01 -1.05
C SER A 140 -8.16 11.26 -0.35
N PRO A 141 -9.44 11.61 -0.59
CA PRO A 141 -10.10 12.70 0.12
C PRO A 141 -10.85 12.24 1.40
N ASN A 142 -11.04 10.94 1.60
CA ASN A 142 -12.00 10.44 2.58
C ASN A 142 -11.33 9.87 3.81
N ASP A 143 -11.78 10.30 4.99
CA ASP A 143 -11.35 9.79 6.29
C ASP A 143 -11.92 8.37 6.49
N PHE A 144 -11.05 7.38 6.72
CA PHE A 144 -11.47 5.99 6.99
C PHE A 144 -11.60 5.67 8.48
N GLY A 145 -11.53 6.70 9.32
CA GLY A 145 -11.45 6.63 10.77
C GLY A 145 -10.10 7.16 11.24
N ASP A 146 -10.14 7.87 12.36
CA ASP A 146 -8.97 8.37 13.07
C ASP A 146 -8.19 9.53 12.43
N GLY A 147 -8.73 10.16 11.37
CA GLY A 147 -8.17 11.39 10.76
C GLY A 147 -7.31 11.16 9.53
N ASP A 148 -6.90 9.91 9.28
CA ASP A 148 -6.15 9.54 8.09
C ASP A 148 -7.10 9.22 6.93
N LEU A 149 -6.69 9.54 5.70
CA LEU A 149 -7.50 9.48 4.49
C LEU A 149 -7.14 8.26 3.61
N GLY A 150 -8.14 7.58 3.09
CA GLY A 150 -7.99 6.28 2.41
C GLY A 150 -9.29 5.47 2.38
N SER A 151 -9.20 4.26 1.83
CA SER A 151 -10.32 3.32 1.73
C SER A 151 -9.85 1.88 2.02
N PRO A 152 -9.20 1.63 3.17
CA PRO A 152 -8.60 0.32 3.45
C PRO A 152 -9.66 -0.79 3.38
N LYS A 153 -9.31 -1.87 2.67
CA LYS A 153 -10.12 -3.07 2.44
C LYS A 153 -11.38 -2.82 1.61
N ALA A 154 -11.43 -1.72 0.87
CA ALA A 154 -12.56 -1.32 0.06
C ALA A 154 -12.08 -0.72 -1.28
N ALA A 155 -12.99 -0.66 -2.26
CA ALA A 155 -12.67 -0.04 -3.53
C ALA A 155 -12.29 1.44 -3.33
N ASN A 156 -11.26 1.88 -4.08
CA ASN A 156 -10.81 3.26 -4.09
C ASN A 156 -11.96 4.21 -4.46
N ASP A 157 -12.06 5.32 -3.74
CA ASP A 157 -13.00 6.38 -4.09
C ASP A 157 -12.71 6.97 -5.46
N MET A 158 -13.76 7.40 -6.16
CA MET A 158 -13.60 8.08 -7.46
C MET A 158 -13.10 9.52 -7.33
N ALA A 159 -13.27 10.14 -6.16
CA ALA A 159 -12.82 11.50 -5.91
C ALA A 159 -11.32 11.53 -5.56
N CYS A 160 -10.65 12.63 -5.87
CA CYS A 160 -9.28 12.92 -5.50
C CYS A 160 -9.25 14.11 -4.54
N ASN A 161 -8.29 14.14 -3.62
CA ASN A 161 -8.08 15.25 -2.72
C ASN A 161 -7.67 16.49 -3.53
N PRO A 162 -8.45 17.59 -3.53
CA PRO A 162 -8.16 18.75 -4.37
C PRO A 162 -7.00 19.62 -3.84
N ASN A 163 -6.53 19.36 -2.60
CA ASN A 163 -5.47 20.13 -1.97
C ASN A 163 -4.08 19.50 -2.15
N LEU A 164 -4.01 18.34 -2.81
CA LEU A 164 -2.79 17.61 -3.07
C LEU A 164 -2.67 17.30 -4.57
N PRO A 165 -1.45 17.36 -5.13
CA PRO A 165 -1.21 17.08 -6.54
C PRO A 165 -1.47 15.61 -6.90
#